data_AF-A0AA41Y5L0-F1
#
_entry.id   AF-A0AA41Y5L0-F1
#
_cell.length_a   1.000
_cell.length_b   1.000
_cell.length_c   1.000
_cell.angle_alpha   90.00
_cell.angle_beta   90.00
_cell.angle_gamma   90.00
#
_symmetry.space_group_name_H-M   'P 1'
#
loop_
_entity.id
_entity.type
_entity.pdbx_description
1 polymer ?
#
loop_
_entity_poly.entity_id
_entity_poly.type
_entity_poly.pdbx_seq_one_letter_code
_entity_poly.pdbx_strand_id
1 'polypeptide(L)' 'MFDQLFPDSYDSFAEGEDYYLSKEGYRVMTESYLVRRGYCCSNGCKHCPYDPKAQKGNRKLRPDVAKKYK' A
#
# COMPACT_ATOMS: atom_id res chain seq x y z
N MET A 1 17.61 17.46 25.93
CA MET A 1 17.33 16.04 26.20
C MET A 1 15.98 15.71 25.57
N PHE A 2 15.95 15.59 24.23
CA PHE A 2 14.75 15.50 23.40
C PHE A 2 14.68 14.14 22.66
N ASP A 3 15.47 13.17 23.14
CA ASP A 3 15.69 11.86 22.51
C ASP A 3 14.78 10.76 23.10
N GLN A 4 14.11 11.03 24.23
CA GLN A 4 13.22 10.08 24.93
C GLN A 4 11.72 10.33 24.69
N LEU A 5 11.35 11.27 23.82
CA LEU A 5 9.93 11.64 23.62
C LEU A 5 9.26 10.89 22.46
N PHE A 6 10.00 10.12 21.66
CA PHE A 6 9.44 9.40 20.52
C PHE A 6 10.07 7.99 20.31
N PRO A 7 9.96 7.07 21.29
CA PRO A 7 10.51 5.71 21.13
C PRO A 7 9.74 4.83 20.13
N ASP A 8 8.59 5.26 19.59
CA ASP A 8 7.66 4.35 18.89
C ASP A 8 7.02 4.95 17.62
N SER A 9 7.69 5.87 16.93
CA SER A 9 7.16 6.41 15.66
C SER A 9 7.98 5.98 14.44
N TYR A 10 8.48 4.75 14.46
CA TYR A 10 8.91 4.08 13.23
C TYR A 10 7.71 3.30 12.71
N ASP A 11 6.95 3.92 11.81
CA ASP A 11 5.88 3.30 11.03
C ASP A 11 6.47 2.06 10.37
N SER A 12 6.22 0.91 11.00
CA SER A 12 6.94 -0.34 10.77
C SER A 12 6.39 -1.00 9.52
N PHE A 13 6.74 -0.48 8.35
CA PHE A 13 6.51 -1.18 7.09
C PHE A 13 7.30 -2.49 7.13
N ALA A 14 6.61 -3.62 7.19
CA ALA A 14 7.25 -4.92 7.22
C ALA A 14 7.64 -5.34 5.79
N GLU A 15 8.93 -5.53 5.56
CA GLU A 15 9.45 -6.07 4.30
C GLU A 15 8.89 -7.49 4.10
N GLY A 16 8.22 -7.70 2.96
CA GLY A 16 7.52 -8.96 2.63
C GLY A 16 6.01 -8.90 2.82
N GLU A 17 5.49 -8.03 3.70
CA GLU A 17 4.04 -7.85 3.89
C GLU A 17 3.52 -6.64 3.10
N ASP A 18 4.13 -5.47 3.34
CA ASP A 18 3.64 -4.21 2.77
C ASP A 18 4.32 -3.86 1.44
N TYR A 19 5.59 -4.24 1.28
CA TYR A 19 6.34 -4.06 0.04
C TYR A 19 7.39 -5.15 -0.13
N TYR A 20 7.83 -5.35 -1.37
CA TYR A 20 8.99 -6.19 -1.69
C TYR A 20 9.98 -5.41 -2.56
N LEU A 21 11.26 -5.78 -2.49
CA LEU A 21 12.30 -5.24 -3.36
C LEU A 21 12.37 -6.09 -4.63
N SER A 22 12.14 -5.45 -5.79
CA SER A 22 12.41 -6.08 -7.09
C SER A 22 13.92 -6.32 -7.23
N LYS A 23 14.32 -7.26 -8.09
CA LYS A 23 15.74 -7.53 -8.42
C LYS A 23 16.48 -6.30 -8.93
N GLU A 24 15.74 -5.34 -9.49
CA GLU A 24 16.26 -4.06 -9.98
C GLU A 24 16.40 -2.99 -8.89
N GLY A 25 16.07 -3.29 -7.63
CA GLY A 25 16.18 -2.36 -6.49
C GLY A 25 14.96 -1.46 -6.26
N TYR A 26 13.86 -1.67 -6.99
CA TYR A 26 12.62 -0.91 -6.79
C TYR A 26 11.79 -1.47 -5.64
N ARG A 27 11.27 -0.58 -4.77
CA ARG A 27 10.24 -0.92 -3.78
C ARG A 27 8.89 -1.06 -4.48
N VAL A 28 8.39 -2.28 -4.58
CA VAL A 28 7.08 -2.57 -5.15
C VAL A 28 6.10 -2.82 -4.01
N MET A 29 5.10 -1.94 -3.91
CA MET A 29 4.03 -2.07 -2.92
C MET A 29 3.14 -3.26 -3.25
N THR A 30 2.78 -4.04 -2.23
CA THR A 30 1.87 -5.18 -2.39
C THR A 30 0.42 -4.70 -2.53
N GLU A 31 -0.44 -5.59 -3.04
CA GLU A 31 -1.88 -5.36 -3.07
C GLU A 31 -2.44 -5.11 -1.67
N SER A 32 -2.01 -5.90 -0.68
CA SER A 32 -2.42 -5.80 0.73
C SER A 32 -2.16 -4.41 1.29
N TYR A 33 -0.95 -3.86 1.05
CA TYR A 33 -0.61 -2.51 1.48
C TYR A 33 -1.47 -1.45 0.81
N LEU A 34 -1.67 -1.56 -0.50
CA LEU A 34 -2.52 -0.62 -1.23
C LEU A 34 -3.97 -0.67 -0.73
N VAL A 35 -4.49 -1.84 -0.35
CA VAL A 35 -5.81 -1.98 0.28
C VAL A 35 -5.85 -1.31 1.65
N ARG A 36 -4.86 -1.59 2.52
CA ARG A 36 -4.73 -0.97 3.86
C ARG A 36 -4.64 0.56 3.80
N ARG A 37 -3.90 1.09 2.82
CA ARG A 37 -3.81 2.52 2.52
C ARG A 37 -5.17 3.15 2.27
N GLY A 38 -6.12 2.40 1.72
CA GLY A 38 -7.52 2.80 1.62
C GLY A 38 -7.82 3.86 0.56
N TYR A 39 -6.88 4.22 -0.31
CA TYR A 39 -7.14 5.09 -1.46
C TYR A 39 -6.21 4.85 -2.66
N CYS A 40 -6.73 5.12 -3.86
CA CYS A 40 -5.97 5.10 -5.11
C CYS A 40 -5.18 6.39 -5.29
N CYS A 41 -3.89 6.25 -5.60
CA CYS A 41 -2.94 7.35 -5.80
C CYS A 41 -2.86 7.88 -7.24
N SER A 42 -3.63 7.34 -8.19
CA SER A 42 -3.54 7.68 -9.62
C SER A 42 -2.24 7.36 -10.35
N ASN A 43 -1.30 6.63 -9.75
CA ASN A 43 -0.02 6.31 -10.41
C ASN A 43 -0.09 5.24 -11.52
N GLY A 44 -1.29 4.75 -11.87
CA GLY A 44 -1.43 3.78 -12.97
C GLY A 44 -0.80 2.41 -12.71
N CYS A 45 -0.75 1.96 -11.46
CA CYS A 45 -0.12 0.70 -11.07
C CYS A 45 -0.73 -0.52 -11.78
N LYS A 46 0.10 -1.47 -12.22
CA LYS A 46 -0.38 -2.73 -12.85
C LYS A 46 -1.24 -3.56 -11.90
N HIS A 47 -0.84 -3.65 -10.62
CA HIS A 47 -1.55 -4.38 -9.55
C HIS A 47 -2.47 -3.48 -8.72
N CYS A 48 -3.11 -2.48 -9.34
CA CYS A 48 -4.04 -1.59 -8.62
C CYS A 48 -5.23 -2.40 -8.07
N PRO A 49 -5.48 -2.39 -6.75
CA PRO A 49 -6.65 -3.06 -6.16
C PRO A 49 -7.96 -2.32 -6.41
N TYR A 50 -7.89 -1.06 -6.85
CA TYR A 50 -9.04 -0.19 -7.05
C TYR A 50 -9.58 -0.25 -8.49
N ASP A 51 -10.89 -0.09 -8.61
CA ASP A 51 -11.62 0.08 -9.86
C ASP A 51 -12.62 1.23 -9.76
N PRO A 52 -12.63 2.17 -10.72
CA PRO A 52 -11.76 2.26 -11.89
C PRO A 52 -10.30 2.58 -11.54
N LYS A 53 -9.37 2.12 -12.38
CA LYS A 53 -7.92 2.32 -12.20
C LYS A 53 -7.54 3.80 -12.39
N ALA A 54 -6.44 4.20 -11.74
CA ALA A 54 -5.82 5.53 -11.87
C ALA A 54 -6.72 6.74 -11.49
N GLN A 55 -7.75 6.54 -10.67
CA GLN A 55 -8.63 7.62 -10.21
C GLN A 55 -8.23 8.12 -8.81
N LYS A 56 -7.88 9.40 -8.67
CA LYS A 56 -7.26 9.94 -7.45
C LYS A 56 -8.29 9.95 -6.33
N GLY A 57 -7.95 9.33 -5.20
CA GLY A 57 -8.85 9.25 -4.04
C GLY A 57 -9.95 8.19 -4.18
N ASN A 58 -9.93 7.35 -5.22
CA ASN A 58 -10.85 6.24 -5.33
C ASN A 58 -10.62 5.23 -4.19
N ARG A 59 -11.69 4.82 -3.50
CA ARG A 59 -11.67 3.81 -2.44
C ARG A 59 -12.39 2.52 -2.83
N LYS A 60 -12.96 2.47 -4.03
CA LYS A 60 -13.71 1.33 -4.55
C LYS A 60 -12.73 0.24 -4.97
N LEU A 61 -12.70 -0.83 -4.19
CA LEU A 61 -11.93 -2.03 -4.50
C LEU A 61 -12.60 -2.82 -5.62
N ARG A 62 -11.78 -3.50 -6.41
CA ARG A 62 -12.23 -4.49 -7.39
C ARG A 62 -12.93 -5.66 -6.68
N PRO A 63 -13.90 -6.33 -7.32
CA PRO A 63 -14.67 -7.39 -6.69
C PRO A 63 -13.79 -8.57 -6.24
N ASP A 64 -12.74 -8.90 -6.99
CA ASP A 64 -11.77 -9.93 -6.62
C ASP A 64 -11.01 -9.59 -5.33
N VAL A 65 -10.49 -8.37 -5.25
CA VAL A 65 -9.76 -7.87 -4.07
C VAL A 65 -10.69 -7.70 -2.88
N ALA A 66 -11.87 -7.11 -3.07
CA ALA A 66 -12.85 -6.90 -2.02
C ALA A 66 -13.31 -8.21 -1.37
N LYS A 67 -13.33 -9.33 -2.12
CA LYS A 67 -13.65 -10.65 -1.57
C LYS A 67 -12.49 -11.26 -0.78
N LYS A 68 -11.25 -10.89 -1.11
CA LYS A 68 -10.04 -11.45 -0.51
C LYS A 68 -9.69 -10.81 0.85
N TYR A 69 -9.97 -9.52 1.03
CA TYR A 69 -9.59 -8.75 2.23
C TYR A 69 -10.80 -8.30 3.07
N LYS A 70 -11.95 -8.96 2.94
CA LYS A 70 -13.17 -8.70 3.69
C LYS A 70 -13.60 -9.97 4.40
#